data_AF-G7KTE6-F1
#
_entry.id   AF-G7KTE6-F1
#
_cell.length_a   1.000
_cell.length_b   1.000
_cell.length_c   1.000
_cell.angle_alpha   90.00
_cell.angle_beta   90.00
_cell.angle_gamma   90.00
#
_symmetry.space_group_name_H-M   'P 1'
#
loop_
_entity.id
_entity.type
_entity.pdbx_description
1 polymer ?
#
loop_
_entity_poly.entity_id
_entity_poly.type
_entity_poly.pdbx_seq_one_letter_code
_entity_poly.pdbx_strand_id
1 'polypeptide(L)'
;MASLRIKSIFLTLALILTVQRPLSTEGIGVNFGRNGDNLPSPQNVVGLYNKCGIKLLKLFEPSPDILEALKGSNIQVSLGVRNQDLQSLASTKEAANQWVNTNVAPYKGGVNFQWIVLGNEIIPGAQASFVTQAMQNIKDALTSIGLTDIKVTTSFYMQGLASSYPPSAGAFTNDVVNVMKDVTAYLHQTGAPLMVNVYPYFAYASNPKDIKLEYATFQAVAPVVDGELSYTKLFDAMVDSIYAALEKIDAKDVSLIIGETGWPAAGNDPYTSKENSGKGTPRRPNQAINVLIFAMFDEDQKAAGVEQNWGLFYHDMTPVYPLLSC
;
A
#
# COMPACT_ATOMS: atom_id res chain seq x y z
N MET A 1 -41.11 -6.92 50.29
CA MET A 1 -41.03 -5.66 49.54
C MET A 1 -39.61 -5.52 49.00
N ALA A 2 -39.38 -6.07 47.81
CA ALA A 2 -38.09 -6.08 47.13
C ALA A 2 -38.33 -5.74 45.66
N SER A 3 -37.31 -5.17 45.01
CA SER A 3 -37.25 -4.76 43.60
C SER A 3 -37.68 -3.32 43.32
N LEU A 4 -36.75 -2.38 43.55
CA LEU A 4 -36.75 -1.10 42.83
C LEU A 4 -35.33 -0.53 42.69
N ARG A 5 -34.39 -1.28 42.11
CA ARG A 5 -33.04 -0.76 41.74
C ARG A 5 -32.43 -1.45 40.52
N ILE A 6 -33.13 -1.54 39.39
CA ILE A 6 -32.53 -1.92 38.10
C ILE A 6 -33.26 -1.22 36.95
N LYS A 7 -33.17 0.11 36.83
CA LYS A 7 -33.68 0.82 35.63
C LYS A 7 -32.84 2.00 35.11
N SER A 8 -31.61 2.21 35.60
CA SER A 8 -30.75 3.34 35.15
C SER A 8 -29.40 2.96 34.52
N ILE A 9 -29.15 1.69 34.19
CA ILE A 9 -27.89 1.27 33.53
C ILE A 9 -28.10 0.92 32.04
N PHE A 10 -29.33 0.72 31.59
CA PHE A 10 -29.61 0.32 30.21
C PHE A 10 -29.78 1.46 29.21
N LEU A 11 -29.74 2.73 29.65
CA LEU A 11 -29.89 3.89 28.75
C LEU A 11 -28.56 4.57 28.38
N THR A 12 -27.45 4.21 29.02
CA THR A 12 -26.11 4.74 28.71
C THR A 12 -25.30 3.81 27.80
N LEU A 13 -25.74 2.56 27.58
CA LEU A 13 -25.07 1.62 26.68
C LEU A 13 -25.59 1.67 25.24
N ALA A 14 -26.77 2.25 25.01
CA ALA A 14 -27.38 2.37 23.68
C ALA A 14 -26.89 3.59 22.89
N LEU A 15 -26.13 4.52 23.51
CA LEU A 15 -25.59 5.72 22.85
C LEU A 15 -24.08 5.63 22.53
N ILE A 16 -23.44 4.49 22.80
CA ILE A 16 -22.05 4.21 22.39
C ILE A 16 -22.00 3.31 21.13
N LEU A 17 -23.15 2.81 20.66
CA LEU A 17 -23.24 1.91 19.51
C LEU A 17 -23.49 2.60 18.15
N THR A 18 -23.48 3.94 18.08
CA THR A 18 -23.70 4.67 16.82
C THR A 18 -22.54 5.55 16.36
N VAL A 19 -21.33 5.35 16.88
CA VAL A 19 -20.10 5.84 16.23
C VAL A 19 -19.02 4.76 16.21
N GLN A 20 -19.39 3.55 15.79
CA GLN A 20 -18.44 2.78 15.00
C GLN A 20 -18.56 3.30 13.58
N ARG A 21 -17.82 4.37 13.24
CA ARG A 21 -17.46 4.55 11.84
C ARG A 21 -16.61 3.32 11.51
N PRO A 22 -17.02 2.42 10.60
CA PRO A 22 -16.04 1.54 9.99
C PRO A 22 -15.06 2.48 9.27
N LEU A 23 -13.90 2.74 9.88
CA LEU A 23 -12.78 3.34 9.17
C LEU A 23 -12.11 2.21 8.38
N SER A 24 -12.76 1.81 7.31
CA SER A 24 -12.19 1.17 6.13
C SER A 24 -13.36 0.97 5.18
N THR A 25 -13.41 1.77 4.13
CA THR A 25 -14.07 1.28 2.91
C THR A 25 -13.22 0.12 2.44
N GLU A 26 -13.68 -1.08 2.74
CA GLU A 26 -13.26 -2.32 2.10
C GLU A 26 -13.11 -2.06 0.60
N GLY A 27 -11.91 -2.28 0.03
CA GLY A 27 -11.70 -1.96 -1.36
C GLY A 27 -10.33 -2.32 -1.88
N ILE A 28 -10.31 -3.01 -3.02
CA ILE A 28 -9.15 -3.09 -3.91
C ILE A 28 -8.85 -1.67 -4.39
N GLY A 29 -7.63 -1.20 -4.14
CA GLY A 29 -7.07 -0.03 -4.78
C GLY A 29 -6.26 -0.42 -6.01
N VAL A 30 -5.97 0.56 -6.86
CA VAL A 30 -5.09 0.36 -8.02
C VAL A 30 -4.07 1.49 -8.08
N ASN A 31 -2.83 1.14 -8.42
CA ASN A 31 -1.76 2.08 -8.69
C ASN A 31 -1.97 2.71 -10.06
N PHE A 32 -1.88 4.03 -10.16
CA PHE A 32 -1.87 4.74 -11.43
C PHE A 32 -0.45 5.24 -11.75
N GLY A 33 0.30 4.39 -12.44
CA GLY A 33 1.57 4.73 -13.06
C GLY A 33 1.37 5.57 -14.32
N ARG A 34 2.37 6.42 -14.63
CA ARG A 34 2.31 7.38 -15.73
C ARG A 34 3.52 7.32 -16.66
N ASN A 35 4.33 6.27 -16.58
CA ASN A 35 5.48 6.09 -17.46
C ASN A 35 5.01 5.52 -18.81
N GLY A 36 4.22 6.31 -19.54
CA GLY A 36 3.81 6.00 -20.90
C GLY A 36 3.28 7.22 -21.64
N ASP A 37 3.41 7.24 -22.98
CA ASP A 37 2.97 8.36 -23.83
C ASP A 37 1.64 8.13 -24.54
N ASN A 38 1.05 6.95 -24.38
CA ASN A 38 -0.23 6.55 -24.97
C ASN A 38 -1.39 6.47 -23.96
N LEU A 39 -1.17 6.87 -22.70
CA LEU A 39 -2.15 6.70 -21.63
C LEU A 39 -3.42 7.57 -21.83
N PRO A 40 -4.61 7.12 -21.39
CA PRO A 40 -5.84 7.91 -21.44
C PRO A 40 -5.76 9.23 -20.69
N SER A 41 -6.66 10.16 -21.03
CA SER A 41 -6.77 11.43 -20.30
C SER A 41 -7.12 11.22 -18.83
N PRO A 42 -6.68 12.12 -17.92
CA PRO A 42 -7.04 12.12 -16.51
C PRO A 42 -8.53 11.85 -16.20
N GLN A 43 -9.42 12.50 -16.95
CA GLN A 43 -10.87 12.37 -16.77
C GLN A 43 -11.36 10.97 -17.14
N ASN A 44 -10.83 10.38 -18.22
CA ASN A 44 -11.17 9.02 -18.62
C ASN A 44 -10.65 8.00 -17.61
N VAL A 45 -9.45 8.19 -17.06
CA VAL A 45 -8.91 7.33 -16.00
C VAL A 45 -9.79 7.39 -14.75
N VAL A 46 -10.12 8.58 -14.25
CA VAL A 46 -11.02 8.73 -13.08
C VAL A 46 -12.41 8.15 -13.36
N GLY A 47 -12.92 8.32 -14.58
CA GLY A 47 -14.16 7.70 -15.04
C GLY A 47 -14.09 6.17 -14.99
N LEU A 48 -12.99 5.58 -15.43
CA LEU A 48 -12.76 4.14 -15.41
C LEU A 48 -12.66 3.59 -13.99
N TYR A 49 -11.96 4.27 -13.07
CA TYR A 49 -11.93 3.90 -11.64
C TYR A 49 -13.35 3.83 -11.06
N ASN A 50 -14.18 4.83 -11.34
CA ASN A 50 -15.57 4.85 -10.90
C ASN A 50 -16.41 3.74 -11.54
N LYS A 51 -16.28 3.54 -12.86
CA LYS A 51 -16.98 2.50 -13.62
C LYS A 51 -16.68 1.10 -13.07
N CYS A 52 -15.41 0.85 -12.75
CA CYS A 52 -14.94 -0.42 -12.20
C CYS A 52 -15.15 -0.57 -10.68
N GLY A 53 -15.73 0.44 -10.02
CA GLY A 53 -15.92 0.42 -8.57
C GLY A 53 -14.64 0.52 -7.74
N ILE A 54 -13.49 0.89 -8.33
CA ILE A 54 -12.22 1.06 -7.62
C ILE A 54 -12.30 2.32 -6.76
N LYS A 55 -12.12 2.18 -5.45
CA LYS A 55 -12.30 3.28 -4.48
C LYS A 55 -11.01 3.91 -3.98
N LEU A 56 -9.86 3.33 -4.31
CA LEU A 56 -8.55 3.80 -3.89
C LEU A 56 -7.60 3.87 -5.08
N LEU A 57 -7.00 5.04 -5.28
CA LEU A 57 -5.98 5.31 -6.28
C LEU A 57 -4.67 5.67 -5.58
N LYS A 58 -3.55 5.03 -5.97
CA LYS A 58 -2.20 5.47 -5.57
C LYS A 58 -1.48 6.14 -6.73
N LEU A 59 -1.01 7.36 -6.50
CA LEU A 59 -0.06 8.08 -7.34
C LEU A 59 1.34 7.94 -6.75
N PHE A 60 2.36 7.79 -7.60
CA PHE A 60 3.76 7.73 -7.17
C PHE A 60 4.37 9.11 -6.90
N GLU A 61 3.78 10.15 -7.46
CA GLU A 61 4.22 11.54 -7.34
C GLU A 61 3.07 12.52 -7.59
N PRO A 62 3.21 13.81 -7.20
CA PRO A 62 2.20 14.82 -7.48
C PRO A 62 1.92 15.00 -8.97
N SER A 63 0.64 14.92 -9.32
CA SER A 63 0.14 15.00 -10.70
C SER A 63 -1.02 15.99 -10.75
N PRO A 64 -0.78 17.29 -11.01
CA PRO A 64 -1.81 18.33 -10.91
C PRO A 64 -3.06 18.07 -11.77
N ASP A 65 -2.86 17.57 -12.98
CA ASP A 65 -3.93 17.21 -13.93
C ASP A 65 -4.84 16.09 -13.40
N ILE A 66 -4.27 15.07 -12.76
CA ILE A 66 -5.02 13.96 -12.15
C ILE A 66 -5.69 14.39 -10.86
N LEU A 67 -4.99 15.16 -10.02
CA LEU A 67 -5.57 15.72 -8.80
C LEU A 67 -6.75 16.65 -9.11
N GLU A 68 -6.69 17.41 -10.21
CA GLU A 68 -7.83 18.19 -10.70
C GLU A 68 -8.99 17.28 -11.13
N ALA A 69 -8.72 16.24 -11.92
CA ALA A 69 -9.74 15.28 -12.36
C ALA A 69 -10.37 14.48 -11.20
N LEU A 70 -9.65 14.30 -10.09
CA LEU A 70 -10.13 13.60 -8.91
C LEU A 70 -11.08 14.44 -8.04
N LYS A 71 -11.18 15.76 -8.26
CA LYS A 71 -12.07 16.63 -7.47
C LYS A 71 -13.51 16.14 -7.54
N GLY A 72 -14.12 15.89 -6.37
CA GLY A 72 -15.52 15.44 -6.27
C GLY A 72 -15.77 13.98 -6.67
N SER A 73 -14.73 13.21 -7.04
CA SER A 73 -14.87 11.80 -7.43
C SER A 73 -15.14 10.85 -6.24
N ASN A 74 -14.87 11.30 -5.02
CA ASN A 74 -14.86 10.50 -3.78
C ASN A 74 -13.86 9.33 -3.76
N ILE A 75 -13.03 9.16 -4.80
CA ILE A 75 -11.94 8.17 -4.81
C ILE A 75 -10.90 8.60 -3.77
N GLN A 76 -10.52 7.67 -2.90
CA GLN A 76 -9.46 7.86 -1.92
C GLN A 76 -8.11 7.91 -2.62
N VAL A 77 -7.24 8.82 -2.17
CA VAL A 77 -5.94 9.06 -2.80
C VAL A 77 -4.81 8.75 -1.82
N SER A 78 -3.92 7.85 -2.25
CA SER A 78 -2.57 7.74 -1.73
C SER A 78 -1.64 8.53 -2.66
N LEU A 79 -0.97 9.55 -2.13
CA LEU A 79 -0.08 10.42 -2.90
C LEU A 79 1.37 10.20 -2.49
N GLY A 80 2.18 9.71 -3.42
CA GLY A 80 3.61 9.53 -3.26
C GLY A 80 4.39 10.84 -3.29
N VAL A 81 5.49 10.85 -2.56
CA VAL A 81 6.55 11.84 -2.61
C VAL A 81 7.72 11.23 -3.36
N ARG A 82 8.27 11.97 -4.32
CA ARG A 82 9.42 11.53 -5.10
C ARG A 82 10.62 11.27 -4.20
N ASN A 83 11.38 10.22 -4.49
CA ASN A 83 12.58 9.86 -3.72
C ASN A 83 13.56 11.05 -3.62
N GLN A 84 13.84 11.72 -4.75
CA GLN A 84 14.75 12.88 -4.80
C GLN A 84 14.36 14.06 -3.90
N ASP A 85 13.09 14.18 -3.49
CA ASP A 85 12.63 15.28 -2.65
C ASP A 85 12.90 15.01 -1.15
N LEU A 86 13.10 13.75 -0.75
CA LEU A 86 13.16 13.34 0.66
C LEU A 86 14.19 14.08 1.48
N GLN A 87 15.40 14.26 0.95
CA GLN A 87 16.47 14.95 1.67
C GLN A 87 16.10 16.41 1.96
N SER A 88 15.52 17.11 0.98
CA SER A 88 15.09 18.50 1.14
C SER A 88 13.96 18.61 2.17
N LEU A 89 12.97 17.72 2.08
CA LEU A 89 11.84 17.66 3.00
C LEU A 89 12.23 17.32 4.44
N ALA A 90 13.27 16.50 4.61
CA ALA A 90 13.83 16.19 5.92
C ALA A 90 14.62 17.38 6.51
N SER A 91 15.30 18.14 5.65
CA SER A 91 16.26 19.16 6.07
C SER A 91 15.60 20.42 6.65
N THR A 92 14.44 20.84 6.16
CA THR A 92 13.76 22.07 6.64
C THR A 92 12.24 21.91 6.68
N LYS A 93 11.60 22.55 7.66
CA LYS A 93 10.13 22.59 7.74
C LYS A 93 9.53 23.42 6.61
N GLU A 94 10.25 24.44 6.16
CA GLU A 94 9.88 25.33 5.05
C GLU A 94 9.72 24.54 3.75
N ALA A 95 10.65 23.62 3.44
CA ALA A 95 10.54 22.74 2.27
C ALA A 95 9.29 21.85 2.34
N ALA A 96 9.00 21.26 3.50
CA ALA A 96 7.79 20.46 3.70
C ALA A 96 6.51 21.28 3.57
N ASN A 97 6.48 22.49 4.16
CA ASN A 97 5.36 23.42 4.02
C ASN A 97 5.13 23.80 2.55
N GLN A 98 6.20 24.11 1.82
CA GLN A 98 6.12 24.43 0.39
C GLN A 98 5.58 23.25 -0.42
N TRP A 99 6.06 22.03 -0.15
CA TRP A 99 5.58 20.82 -0.83
C TRP A 99 4.08 20.60 -0.58
N VAL A 100 3.62 20.71 0.67
CA VAL A 100 2.19 20.58 1.02
C VAL A 100 1.36 21.69 0.38
N ASN A 101 1.83 22.94 0.42
CA ASN A 101 1.14 24.08 -0.19
C ASN A 101 1.04 24.00 -1.71
N THR A 102 1.97 23.28 -2.35
CA THR A 102 1.97 23.09 -3.80
C THR A 102 1.10 21.90 -4.20
N ASN A 103 1.21 20.78 -3.49
CA ASN A 103 0.73 19.48 -3.95
C ASN A 103 -0.57 19.01 -3.28
N VAL A 104 -0.93 19.56 -2.12
CA VAL A 104 -2.09 19.11 -1.32
C VAL A 104 -3.07 20.25 -1.07
N ALA A 105 -2.58 21.40 -0.61
CA ALA A 105 -3.44 22.53 -0.22
C ALA A 105 -4.41 23.00 -1.34
N PRO A 106 -4.02 23.08 -2.63
CA PRO A 106 -4.92 23.51 -3.71
C PRO A 106 -6.12 22.58 -3.94
N TYR A 107 -6.00 21.33 -3.48
CA TYR A 107 -6.99 20.27 -3.67
C TYR A 107 -7.78 19.97 -2.38
N LYS A 108 -7.50 20.70 -1.30
CA LYS A 108 -8.20 20.57 -0.01
C LYS A 108 -9.71 20.74 -0.20
N GLY A 109 -10.49 19.75 0.26
CA GLY A 109 -11.95 19.73 0.16
C GLY A 109 -12.50 19.23 -1.18
N GLY A 110 -11.65 19.10 -2.22
CA GLY A 110 -12.03 18.51 -3.50
C GLY A 110 -11.52 17.07 -3.66
N VAL A 111 -10.29 16.79 -3.21
CA VAL A 111 -9.65 15.47 -3.31
C VAL A 111 -9.61 14.78 -1.95
N ASN A 112 -9.94 13.49 -1.94
CA ASN A 112 -10.02 12.68 -0.73
C ASN A 112 -8.66 12.02 -0.42
N PHE A 113 -7.68 12.80 0.04
CA PHE A 113 -6.39 12.26 0.47
C PHE A 113 -6.53 11.42 1.74
N GLN A 114 -6.00 10.21 1.70
CA GLN A 114 -5.94 9.29 2.84
C GLN A 114 -4.50 9.08 3.32
N TRP A 115 -3.56 8.98 2.36
CA TRP A 115 -2.15 8.73 2.66
C TRP A 115 -1.23 9.67 1.88
N ILE A 116 -0.19 10.18 2.54
CA ILE A 116 1.03 10.67 1.88
C ILE A 116 2.13 9.64 2.10
N VAL A 117 2.78 9.18 1.03
CA VAL A 117 3.79 8.11 1.06
C VAL A 117 5.16 8.68 0.75
N LEU A 118 6.06 8.68 1.75
CA LEU A 118 7.40 9.23 1.65
C LEU A 118 8.31 8.23 0.93
N GLY A 119 8.52 8.47 -0.35
CA GLY A 119 9.32 7.62 -1.23
C GLY A 119 8.62 6.32 -1.65
N ASN A 120 9.17 5.69 -2.68
CA ASN A 120 8.79 4.36 -3.13
C ASN A 120 10.01 3.44 -3.11
N GLU A 121 9.90 2.30 -2.44
CA GLU A 121 10.99 1.30 -2.29
C GLU A 121 12.31 1.90 -1.82
N ILE A 122 12.23 2.94 -0.98
CA ILE A 122 13.41 3.71 -0.54
C ILE A 122 14.15 3.04 0.61
N ILE A 123 13.52 2.05 1.24
CA ILE A 123 14.08 1.21 2.30
C ILE A 123 14.13 -0.22 1.76
N PRO A 124 15.32 -0.79 1.53
CA PRO A 124 16.66 -0.23 1.77
C PRO A 124 17.08 0.82 0.72
N GLY A 125 17.97 1.75 1.07
CA GLY A 125 18.49 2.75 0.13
C GLY A 125 19.23 3.92 0.76
N ALA A 126 19.98 4.68 -0.05
CA ALA A 126 20.81 5.78 0.44
C ALA A 126 20.01 6.93 1.07
N GLN A 127 18.74 7.09 0.69
CA GLN A 127 17.86 8.13 1.24
C GLN A 127 16.98 7.65 2.40
N ALA A 128 17.09 6.38 2.80
CA ALA A 128 16.29 5.77 3.87
C ALA A 128 16.40 6.56 5.19
N SER A 129 17.57 7.12 5.49
CA SER A 129 17.82 7.93 6.69
C SER A 129 17.04 9.25 6.75
N PHE A 130 16.56 9.76 5.61
CA PHE A 130 15.78 11.00 5.56
C PHE A 130 14.28 10.78 5.78
N VAL A 131 13.81 9.54 5.63
CA VAL A 131 12.38 9.20 5.57
C VAL A 131 11.65 9.65 6.82
N THR A 132 12.11 9.25 8.01
CA THR A 132 11.40 9.54 9.27
C THR A 132 11.27 11.05 9.53
N GLN A 133 12.34 11.82 9.30
CA GLN A 133 12.29 13.27 9.48
C GLN A 133 11.39 13.95 8.43
N ALA A 134 11.41 13.49 7.18
CA ALA A 134 10.50 13.98 6.15
C ALA A 134 9.03 13.67 6.49
N MET A 135 8.74 12.48 7.04
CA MET A 135 7.40 12.09 7.50
C MET A 135 6.89 13.02 8.62
N GLN A 136 7.76 13.36 9.57
CA GLN A 136 7.43 14.31 10.63
C GLN A 136 7.15 15.71 10.08
N ASN A 137 8.04 16.24 9.23
CA ASN A 137 7.88 17.58 8.67
C ASN A 137 6.63 17.69 7.78
N ILE A 138 6.33 16.68 6.95
CA ILE A 138 5.11 16.64 6.15
C ILE A 138 3.87 16.57 7.04
N LYS A 139 3.90 15.78 8.13
CA LYS A 139 2.75 15.68 9.05
C LYS A 139 2.48 16.99 9.77
N ASP A 140 3.52 17.70 10.20
CA ASP A 140 3.43 19.03 10.77
C ASP A 140 2.80 20.01 9.75
N ALA A 141 3.29 20.00 8.51
CA ALA A 141 2.80 20.86 7.43
C ALA A 141 1.30 20.61 7.13
N LEU A 142 0.88 19.35 7.00
CA LEU A 142 -0.53 18.98 6.82
C LEU A 142 -1.40 19.43 7.99
N THR A 143 -0.92 19.25 9.22
CA THR A 143 -1.62 19.67 10.43
C THR A 143 -1.80 21.18 10.49
N SER A 144 -0.79 21.95 10.06
CA SER A 144 -0.82 23.42 10.05
C SER A 144 -1.91 24.00 9.14
N ILE A 145 -2.29 23.26 8.08
CA ILE A 145 -3.38 23.64 7.18
C ILE A 145 -4.69 22.94 7.53
N GLY A 146 -4.80 22.33 8.71
CA GLY A 146 -6.02 21.68 9.21
C GLY A 146 -6.35 20.32 8.58
N LEU A 147 -5.36 19.64 7.97
CA LEU A 147 -5.50 18.28 7.44
C LEU A 147 -4.92 17.26 8.44
N THR A 148 -5.59 17.08 9.56
CA THR A 148 -5.13 16.22 10.68
C THR A 148 -5.32 14.73 10.42
N ASP A 149 -6.28 14.36 9.58
CA ASP A 149 -6.70 12.97 9.42
C ASP A 149 -5.90 12.20 8.37
N ILE A 150 -5.16 12.91 7.51
CA ILE A 150 -4.28 12.30 6.51
C ILE A 150 -3.14 11.57 7.23
N LYS A 151 -2.97 10.29 6.90
CA LYS A 151 -1.87 9.47 7.41
C LYS A 151 -0.63 9.69 6.56
N VAL A 152 0.52 9.69 7.20
CA VAL A 152 1.81 9.82 6.54
C VAL A 152 2.56 8.52 6.79
N THR A 153 3.01 7.88 5.72
CA THR A 153 3.69 6.58 5.76
C THR A 153 4.87 6.58 4.78
N THR A 154 5.58 5.47 4.68
CA THR A 154 6.62 5.22 3.67
C THR A 154 6.40 3.84 3.06
N SER A 155 6.99 3.62 1.89
CA SER A 155 6.97 2.33 1.19
C SER A 155 8.23 1.52 1.52
N PHE A 156 8.03 0.33 2.09
CA PHE A 156 9.07 -0.66 2.34
C PHE A 156 9.06 -1.74 1.26
N TYR A 157 10.25 -2.10 0.78
CA TYR A 157 10.45 -3.17 -0.18
C TYR A 157 11.12 -4.38 0.45
N MET A 158 10.67 -5.58 0.11
CA MET A 158 11.09 -6.82 0.76
C MET A 158 12.58 -7.15 0.61
N GLN A 159 13.32 -6.51 -0.29
CA GLN A 159 14.78 -6.62 -0.34
C GLN A 159 15.49 -6.09 0.92
N GLY A 160 14.78 -5.35 1.78
CA GLY A 160 15.28 -4.95 3.11
C GLY A 160 15.25 -6.06 4.16
N LEU A 161 14.82 -7.28 3.80
CA LEU A 161 14.85 -8.44 4.68
C LEU A 161 16.12 -9.28 4.46
N ALA A 162 16.84 -9.58 5.54
CA ALA A 162 17.96 -10.52 5.55
C ALA A 162 17.49 -11.98 5.50
N SER A 163 16.29 -12.25 6.03
CA SER A 163 15.65 -13.55 5.98
C SER A 163 14.15 -13.37 5.81
N SER A 164 13.54 -14.23 5.00
CA SER A 164 12.10 -14.31 4.80
C SER A 164 11.57 -15.75 4.76
N TYR A 165 12.45 -16.75 4.90
CA TYR A 165 12.08 -18.17 4.94
C TYR A 165 12.77 -18.91 6.10
N PRO A 166 12.01 -19.69 6.91
CA PRO A 166 10.54 -19.68 6.95
C PRO A 166 10.00 -18.31 7.38
N PRO A 167 8.72 -17.98 7.18
CA PRO A 167 8.18 -16.64 7.50
C PRO A 167 8.48 -16.15 8.92
N SER A 168 8.42 -17.04 9.93
CA SER A 168 8.81 -16.75 11.32
C SER A 168 10.27 -16.30 11.49
N ALA A 169 11.15 -16.66 10.55
CA ALA A 169 12.54 -16.21 10.52
C ALA A 169 12.71 -14.81 9.92
N GLY A 170 11.64 -14.16 9.45
CA GLY A 170 11.59 -12.79 8.96
C GLY A 170 12.44 -11.83 9.78
N ALA A 171 13.41 -11.15 9.16
CA ALA A 171 14.29 -10.20 9.85
C ALA A 171 14.81 -9.14 8.87
N PHE A 172 14.88 -7.87 9.31
CA PHE A 172 15.50 -6.80 8.54
C PHE A 172 17.02 -7.00 8.41
N THR A 173 17.61 -6.48 7.34
CA THR A 173 19.07 -6.37 7.21
C THR A 173 19.64 -5.38 8.23
N ASN A 174 20.92 -5.53 8.59
CA ASN A 174 21.57 -4.70 9.62
C ASN A 174 21.53 -3.20 9.30
N ASP A 175 21.62 -2.83 8.02
CA ASP A 175 21.55 -1.45 7.53
C ASP A 175 20.13 -0.87 7.56
N VAL A 176 19.11 -1.72 7.59
CA VAL A 176 17.69 -1.33 7.61
C VAL A 176 17.12 -1.25 9.03
N VAL A 177 17.61 -2.07 9.98
CA VAL A 177 17.06 -2.19 11.34
C VAL A 177 16.87 -0.84 12.03
N ASN A 178 17.88 0.03 12.01
CA ASN A 178 17.80 1.32 12.70
C ASN A 178 16.78 2.26 12.04
N VAL A 179 16.76 2.32 10.71
CA VAL A 179 15.76 3.11 9.97
C VAL A 179 14.35 2.61 10.28
N MET A 180 14.14 1.29 10.30
CA MET A 180 12.84 0.72 10.59
C MET A 180 12.40 0.94 12.03
N LYS A 181 13.31 0.98 13.00
CA LYS A 181 12.98 1.39 14.37
C LYS A 181 12.46 2.83 14.41
N ASP A 182 13.11 3.75 13.73
CA ASP A 182 12.69 5.16 13.68
C ASP A 182 11.34 5.33 12.96
N VAL A 183 11.18 4.66 11.82
CA VAL A 183 9.92 4.65 11.05
C VAL A 183 8.79 4.06 11.89
N THR A 184 8.99 2.90 12.50
CA THR A 184 7.93 2.22 13.27
C THR A 184 7.55 2.97 14.53
N ALA A 185 8.50 3.63 15.20
CA ALA A 185 8.20 4.53 16.32
C ALA A 185 7.27 5.68 15.90
N TYR A 186 7.54 6.32 14.75
CA TYR A 186 6.66 7.34 14.19
C TYR A 186 5.27 6.78 13.83
N LEU A 187 5.23 5.63 13.16
CA LEU A 187 3.97 5.00 12.73
C LEU A 187 3.10 4.64 13.93
N HIS A 188 3.70 4.12 14.99
CA HIS A 188 3.02 3.84 16.26
C HIS A 188 2.45 5.12 16.88
N GLN A 189 3.22 6.20 16.95
CA GLN A 189 2.79 7.48 17.52
C GLN A 189 1.61 8.11 16.75
N THR A 190 1.57 7.93 15.43
CA THR A 190 0.56 8.57 14.55
C THR A 190 -0.61 7.65 14.18
N GLY A 191 -0.53 6.37 14.57
CA GLY A 191 -1.46 5.32 14.15
C GLY A 191 -1.51 5.16 12.63
N ALA A 192 -0.42 5.44 11.92
CA ALA A 192 -0.31 5.22 10.49
C ALA A 192 0.17 3.77 10.21
N PRO A 193 -0.29 3.11 9.14
CA PRO A 193 0.23 1.81 8.74
C PRO A 193 1.60 1.97 8.06
N LEU A 194 2.40 0.92 8.01
CA LEU A 194 3.53 0.81 7.10
C LEU A 194 3.03 0.35 5.73
N MET A 195 3.39 1.06 4.66
CA MET A 195 3.10 0.60 3.30
C MET A 195 4.20 -0.36 2.83
N VAL A 196 3.80 -1.51 2.29
CA VAL A 196 4.73 -2.56 1.84
C VAL A 196 4.43 -2.99 0.41
N ASN A 197 5.47 -3.17 -0.38
CA ASN A 197 5.38 -3.72 -1.74
C ASN A 197 5.65 -5.23 -1.69
N VAL A 198 4.68 -6.04 -2.12
CA VAL A 198 4.72 -7.50 -1.98
C VAL A 198 4.39 -8.14 -3.32
N TYR A 199 5.39 -8.78 -3.94
CA TYR A 199 5.28 -9.33 -5.28
C TYR A 199 5.65 -10.83 -5.31
N PRO A 200 4.67 -11.73 -5.15
CA PRO A 200 4.88 -13.18 -5.30
C PRO A 200 5.51 -13.55 -6.65
N TYR A 201 5.20 -12.79 -7.71
CA TYR A 201 5.78 -12.97 -9.04
C TYR A 201 7.32 -12.97 -9.03
N PHE A 202 7.95 -11.95 -8.46
CA PHE A 202 9.42 -11.85 -8.47
C PHE A 202 10.08 -12.99 -7.69
N ALA A 203 9.48 -13.39 -6.56
CA ALA A 203 9.96 -14.54 -5.79
C ALA A 203 9.87 -15.84 -6.60
N TYR A 204 8.72 -16.10 -7.23
CA TYR A 204 8.54 -17.27 -8.10
C TYR A 204 9.50 -17.27 -9.30
N ALA A 205 9.55 -16.17 -10.06
CA ALA A 205 10.34 -16.08 -11.29
C ALA A 205 11.85 -16.23 -11.03
N SER A 206 12.34 -15.80 -9.86
CA SER A 206 13.75 -15.94 -9.48
C SER A 206 14.09 -17.32 -8.89
N ASN A 207 13.13 -18.05 -8.33
CA ASN A 207 13.35 -19.40 -7.81
C ASN A 207 12.19 -20.38 -8.12
N PRO A 208 11.92 -20.68 -9.40
CA PRO A 208 10.80 -21.52 -9.81
C PRO A 208 10.98 -23.01 -9.45
N LYS A 209 12.21 -23.41 -9.07
CA LYS A 209 12.51 -24.78 -8.65
C LYS A 209 11.87 -25.08 -7.30
N ASP A 210 12.04 -24.17 -6.35
CA ASP A 210 11.60 -24.36 -4.97
C ASP A 210 10.24 -23.69 -4.70
N ILE A 211 9.94 -22.58 -5.37
CA ILE A 211 8.65 -21.89 -5.27
C ILE A 211 7.73 -22.40 -6.38
N LYS A 212 6.65 -23.08 -5.99
CA LYS A 212 5.67 -23.61 -6.94
C LYS A 212 4.75 -22.50 -7.45
N LEU A 213 4.36 -22.58 -8.72
CA LEU A 213 3.47 -21.59 -9.33
C LEU A 213 2.14 -21.52 -8.59
N GLU A 214 1.58 -22.66 -8.22
CA GLU A 214 0.31 -22.77 -7.50
C GLU A 214 0.39 -22.07 -6.14
N TYR A 215 1.55 -22.09 -5.49
CA TYR A 215 1.77 -21.38 -4.24
C TYR A 215 1.83 -19.86 -4.45
N ALA A 216 2.48 -19.41 -5.52
CA ALA A 216 2.55 -17.99 -5.88
C ALA A 216 1.22 -17.41 -6.40
N THR A 217 0.36 -18.26 -6.99
CA THR A 217 -0.90 -17.88 -7.65
C THR A 217 -2.15 -18.26 -6.84
N PHE A 218 -1.97 -18.58 -5.56
CA PHE A 218 -3.06 -18.86 -4.60
C PHE A 218 -3.89 -20.12 -4.90
N GLN A 219 -3.29 -21.10 -5.56
CA GLN A 219 -3.91 -22.37 -5.99
C GLN A 219 -3.31 -23.60 -5.28
N ALA A 220 -2.34 -23.43 -4.38
CA ALA A 220 -1.72 -24.56 -3.70
C ALA A 220 -2.71 -25.28 -2.76
N VAL A 221 -2.73 -26.62 -2.88
CA VAL A 221 -3.57 -27.49 -2.04
C VAL A 221 -2.84 -27.87 -0.75
N ALA A 222 -1.52 -28.07 -0.81
CA ALA A 222 -0.69 -28.39 0.34
C ALA A 222 -0.03 -27.11 0.90
N PRO A 223 -0.14 -26.84 2.21
CA PRO A 223 0.49 -25.67 2.81
C PRO A 223 2.00 -25.87 3.01
N VAL A 224 2.74 -24.76 2.99
CA VAL A 224 4.07 -24.66 3.60
C VAL A 224 3.87 -24.45 5.11
N VAL A 225 4.46 -25.33 5.92
CA VAL A 225 4.32 -25.31 7.39
C VAL A 225 5.50 -24.59 8.03
N ASP A 226 5.19 -23.69 8.97
CA ASP A 226 6.16 -22.91 9.75
C ASP A 226 5.71 -22.88 11.22
N GLY A 227 6.25 -23.80 12.02
CA GLY A 227 5.79 -24.02 13.38
C GLY A 227 4.31 -24.42 13.42
N GLU A 228 3.48 -23.61 14.08
CA GLU A 228 2.03 -23.82 14.18
C GLU A 228 1.24 -23.17 13.02
N LEU A 229 1.91 -22.43 12.14
CA LEU A 229 1.28 -21.72 11.02
C LEU A 229 1.42 -22.51 9.72
N SER A 230 0.42 -22.34 8.84
CA SER A 230 0.34 -23.01 7.55
C SER A 230 -0.02 -22.00 6.47
N TYR A 231 0.80 -21.95 5.42
CA TYR A 231 0.65 -21.01 4.31
C TYR A 231 0.31 -21.76 3.03
N THR A 232 -0.88 -21.53 2.50
CA THR A 232 -1.28 -22.04 1.16
C THR A 232 -0.98 -21.04 0.06
N LYS A 233 -0.53 -19.83 0.40
CA LYS A 233 -0.26 -18.76 -0.57
C LYS A 233 1.05 -18.06 -0.22
N LEU A 234 1.88 -17.83 -1.22
CA LEU A 234 3.19 -17.20 -1.04
C LEU A 234 3.07 -15.77 -0.53
N PHE A 235 2.06 -15.03 -1.01
CA PHE A 235 1.75 -13.67 -0.58
C PHE A 235 1.64 -13.57 0.95
N ASP A 236 1.02 -14.55 1.56
CA ASP A 236 0.78 -14.64 3.00
C ASP A 236 2.08 -14.83 3.76
N ALA A 237 2.86 -15.82 3.35
CA ALA A 237 4.19 -16.08 3.89
C ALA A 237 5.11 -14.85 3.75
N MET A 238 5.01 -14.13 2.63
CA MET A 238 5.77 -12.90 2.40
C MET A 238 5.35 -11.78 3.36
N VAL A 239 4.05 -11.49 3.48
CA VAL A 239 3.52 -10.50 4.43
C VAL A 239 3.93 -10.84 5.86
N ASP A 240 3.86 -12.11 6.23
CA ASP A 240 4.15 -12.55 7.59
C ASP A 240 5.63 -12.58 7.92
N SER A 241 6.49 -12.70 6.92
CA SER A 241 7.92 -12.45 7.10
C SER A 241 8.22 -10.99 7.48
N ILE A 242 7.42 -10.04 6.98
CA ILE A 242 7.54 -8.62 7.38
C ILE A 242 7.03 -8.45 8.82
N TYR A 243 5.90 -9.07 9.18
CA TYR A 243 5.42 -9.04 10.56
C TYR A 243 6.43 -9.66 11.55
N ALA A 244 7.04 -10.79 11.20
CA ALA A 244 8.09 -11.39 12.02
C ALA A 244 9.32 -10.48 12.16
N ALA A 245 9.70 -9.76 11.10
CA ALA A 245 10.78 -8.78 11.15
C ALA A 245 10.44 -7.59 12.07
N LEU A 246 9.20 -7.09 12.02
CA LEU A 246 8.70 -6.04 12.90
C LEU A 246 8.67 -6.49 14.37
N GLU A 247 8.24 -7.73 14.65
CA GLU A 247 8.25 -8.31 15.99
C GLU A 247 9.67 -8.32 16.59
N LYS A 248 10.71 -8.61 15.80
CA LYS A 248 12.11 -8.64 16.25
C LYS A 248 12.73 -7.28 16.56
N ILE A 249 12.06 -6.19 16.16
CA ILE A 249 12.45 -4.82 16.52
C ILE A 249 11.44 -4.17 17.47
N ASP A 250 10.63 -4.98 18.16
CA ASP A 250 9.59 -4.56 19.11
C ASP A 250 8.47 -3.69 18.50
N ALA A 251 8.24 -3.80 17.18
CA ALA A 251 7.26 -3.03 16.41
C ALA A 251 6.00 -3.83 16.02
N LYS A 252 5.63 -4.84 16.83
CA LYS A 252 4.56 -5.80 16.54
C LYS A 252 3.16 -5.19 16.30
N ASP A 253 2.92 -3.99 16.83
CA ASP A 253 1.61 -3.32 16.77
C ASP A 253 1.47 -2.42 15.52
N VAL A 254 2.51 -2.30 14.70
CA VAL A 254 2.45 -1.57 13.43
C VAL A 254 1.62 -2.39 12.42
N SER A 255 0.56 -1.78 11.91
CA SER A 255 -0.28 -2.37 10.87
C SER A 255 0.37 -2.21 9.49
N LEU A 256 0.03 -3.09 8.55
CA LEU A 256 0.51 -3.04 7.17
C LEU A 256 -0.61 -2.63 6.22
N ILE A 257 -0.24 -1.92 5.15
CA ILE A 257 -1.04 -1.74 3.94
C ILE A 257 -0.21 -2.19 2.74
N ILE A 258 -0.81 -2.92 1.81
CA ILE A 258 -0.11 -3.42 0.63
C ILE A 258 -0.14 -2.30 -0.41
N GLY A 259 1.00 -1.62 -0.57
CA GLY A 259 1.16 -0.49 -1.47
C GLY A 259 1.19 -0.91 -2.93
N GLU A 260 1.75 -2.08 -3.20
CA GLU A 260 1.83 -2.69 -4.52
C GLU A 260 1.83 -4.22 -4.41
N THR A 261 1.09 -4.84 -5.32
CA THR A 261 1.20 -6.25 -5.66
C THR A 261 0.63 -6.46 -7.06
N GLY A 262 1.12 -7.42 -7.81
CA GLY A 262 0.64 -7.66 -9.16
C GLY A 262 1.28 -8.88 -9.80
N TRP A 263 0.89 -9.15 -11.03
CA TRP A 263 1.50 -10.17 -11.88
C TRP A 263 1.53 -9.65 -13.33
N PRO A 264 2.69 -9.67 -14.00
CA PRO A 264 2.79 -9.19 -15.38
C PRO A 264 2.22 -10.22 -16.37
N ALA A 265 1.50 -9.73 -17.38
CA ALA A 265 0.85 -10.57 -18.39
C ALA A 265 1.83 -11.20 -19.39
N ALA A 266 2.99 -10.56 -19.61
CA ALA A 266 3.98 -10.95 -20.60
C ALA A 266 5.40 -10.48 -20.23
N GLY A 267 6.39 -10.86 -21.05
CA GLY A 267 7.75 -10.31 -21.00
C GLY A 267 8.78 -11.17 -20.26
N ASN A 268 8.39 -12.31 -19.67
CA ASN A 268 9.31 -13.28 -19.07
C ASN A 268 8.72 -14.69 -19.07
N ASP A 269 8.57 -15.27 -20.26
CA ASP A 269 8.06 -16.63 -20.43
C ASP A 269 9.01 -17.69 -19.83
N PRO A 270 8.49 -18.77 -19.21
CA PRO A 270 7.07 -19.13 -19.05
C PRO A 270 6.43 -18.55 -17.76
N TYR A 271 7.05 -17.59 -17.09
CA TYR A 271 6.67 -17.13 -15.74
C TYR A 271 5.60 -16.02 -15.76
N THR A 272 5.26 -15.50 -16.93
CA THR A 272 4.24 -14.47 -17.15
C THR A 272 3.06 -15.03 -17.90
N SER A 273 1.83 -14.83 -17.39
CA SER A 273 0.61 -15.22 -18.11
C SER A 273 -0.62 -14.52 -17.54
N LYS A 274 -1.70 -14.46 -18.32
CA LYS A 274 -2.99 -13.91 -17.89
C LYS A 274 -3.73 -14.76 -16.85
N GLU A 275 -3.39 -16.04 -16.72
CA GLU A 275 -4.14 -17.03 -15.95
C GLU A 275 -3.77 -17.06 -14.45
N ASN A 276 -2.74 -16.30 -14.04
CA ASN A 276 -2.05 -16.45 -12.76
C ASN A 276 -2.54 -15.55 -11.59
N SER A 277 -3.77 -15.01 -11.62
CA SER A 277 -4.27 -14.08 -10.57
C SER A 277 -5.01 -14.77 -9.40
N GLY A 278 -4.75 -14.39 -8.13
CA GLY A 278 -5.33 -15.07 -6.94
C GLY A 278 -5.69 -14.17 -5.72
N LYS A 279 -5.96 -14.76 -4.52
CA LYS A 279 -6.72 -14.13 -3.38
C LYS A 279 -6.10 -14.28 -1.94
N GLY A 280 -5.80 -13.18 -1.22
CA GLY A 280 -5.79 -12.87 0.27
C GLY A 280 -5.05 -13.73 1.34
N THR A 281 -4.83 -13.27 2.61
CA THR A 281 -3.92 -13.87 3.66
C THR A 281 -4.53 -14.45 4.99
N PRO A 282 -3.80 -15.25 5.84
CA PRO A 282 -4.28 -16.05 6.97
C PRO A 282 -3.75 -15.67 8.39
N ARG A 283 -2.52 -15.14 8.62
CA ARG A 283 -1.96 -14.92 9.99
C ARG A 283 -2.61 -13.79 10.78
N ARG A 284 -3.25 -12.85 10.11
CA ARG A 284 -4.13 -11.84 10.73
C ARG A 284 -5.56 -12.04 10.21
N PRO A 285 -6.26 -13.12 10.62
CA PRO A 285 -7.56 -13.48 10.03
C PRO A 285 -8.65 -12.44 10.31
N ASN A 286 -8.45 -11.57 11.30
CA ASN A 286 -9.39 -10.53 11.73
C ASN A 286 -8.96 -9.12 11.31
N GLN A 287 -7.89 -8.97 10.52
CA GLN A 287 -7.43 -7.66 10.04
C GLN A 287 -7.57 -7.60 8.52
N ALA A 288 -8.52 -6.80 8.04
CA ALA A 288 -8.60 -6.48 6.63
C ALA A 288 -7.35 -5.69 6.21
N ILE A 289 -6.64 -6.18 5.20
CA ILE A 289 -5.48 -5.50 4.61
C ILE A 289 -5.96 -4.83 3.33
N ASN A 290 -5.82 -3.50 3.26
CA ASN A 290 -6.04 -2.78 2.00
C ASN A 290 -4.93 -3.18 1.01
N VAL A 291 -5.32 -3.47 -0.23
CA VAL A 291 -4.40 -3.91 -1.29
C VAL A 291 -4.52 -3.00 -2.50
N LEU A 292 -3.38 -2.45 -2.92
CA LEU A 292 -3.24 -1.67 -4.13
C LEU A 292 -2.59 -2.54 -5.22
N ILE A 293 -3.36 -2.87 -6.27
CA ILE A 293 -2.87 -3.64 -7.40
C ILE A 293 -1.96 -2.76 -8.26
N PHE A 294 -0.79 -3.27 -8.61
CA PHE A 294 0.11 -2.67 -9.59
C PHE A 294 -0.09 -3.36 -10.95
N ALA A 295 -0.59 -2.70 -11.99
CA ALA A 295 -1.05 -1.30 -12.06
C ALA A 295 -2.29 -1.13 -12.96
N MET A 296 -2.82 0.10 -13.08
CA MET A 296 -4.02 0.38 -13.89
C MET A 296 -3.80 0.10 -15.37
N PHE A 297 -2.64 0.53 -15.91
CA PHE A 297 -2.31 0.41 -17.32
C PHE A 297 -0.93 -0.20 -17.51
N ASP A 298 -0.73 -0.79 -18.69
CA ASP A 298 0.60 -1.02 -19.23
C ASP A 298 1.31 0.32 -19.45
N GLU A 299 2.59 0.39 -19.08
CA GLU A 299 3.41 1.60 -19.06
C GLU A 299 4.57 1.43 -20.05
N ASP A 300 4.38 1.87 -21.29
CA ASP A 300 5.26 1.55 -22.42
C ASP A 300 6.63 2.23 -22.38
N GLN A 301 6.83 3.26 -21.56
CA GLN A 301 8.13 3.91 -21.36
C GLN A 301 8.95 3.29 -20.22
N LYS A 302 8.43 2.24 -19.55
CA LYS A 302 9.24 1.42 -18.62
C LYS A 302 10.23 0.53 -19.37
N ALA A 303 11.13 -0.10 -18.64
CA ALA A 303 12.13 -1.00 -19.21
C ALA A 303 11.47 -2.11 -20.05
N ALA A 304 12.05 -2.42 -21.21
CA ALA A 304 11.46 -3.41 -22.11
C ALA A 304 11.32 -4.80 -21.46
N GLY A 305 10.18 -5.46 -21.69
CA GLY A 305 9.86 -6.77 -21.14
C GLY A 305 8.80 -6.70 -20.05
N VAL A 306 9.03 -7.35 -18.91
CA VAL A 306 8.07 -7.46 -17.80
C VAL A 306 7.49 -6.11 -17.36
N GLU A 307 8.35 -5.11 -17.24
CA GLU A 307 8.00 -3.81 -16.67
C GLU A 307 6.96 -3.03 -17.49
N GLN A 308 6.75 -3.38 -18.77
CA GLN A 308 5.73 -2.78 -19.62
C GLN A 308 4.36 -3.47 -19.56
N ASN A 309 4.22 -4.59 -18.83
CA ASN A 309 3.08 -5.53 -18.97
C ASN A 309 2.33 -5.80 -17.64
N TRP A 310 2.26 -4.82 -16.73
CA TRP A 310 1.62 -4.95 -15.41
C TRP A 310 0.16 -4.48 -15.37
N GLY A 311 -0.36 -3.94 -16.47
CA GLY A 311 -1.65 -3.27 -16.53
C GLY A 311 -2.84 -4.20 -16.36
N LEU A 312 -3.83 -3.76 -15.58
CA LEU A 312 -5.18 -4.33 -15.60
C LEU A 312 -5.92 -4.01 -16.91
N PHE A 313 -5.57 -2.89 -17.54
CA PHE A 313 -6.11 -2.41 -18.79
C PHE A 313 -4.98 -2.06 -19.77
N TYR A 314 -5.24 -2.22 -21.06
CA TYR A 314 -4.41 -1.62 -22.10
C TYR A 314 -4.65 -0.10 -22.16
N HIS A 315 -3.80 0.62 -22.90
CA HIS A 315 -3.91 2.08 -23.06
C HIS A 315 -5.25 2.53 -23.68
N ASP A 316 -5.94 1.66 -24.42
CA ASP A 316 -7.27 1.92 -24.98
C ASP A 316 -8.43 1.66 -23.99
N MET A 317 -8.09 1.39 -22.72
CA MET A 317 -9.01 1.03 -21.62
C MET A 317 -9.72 -0.31 -21.80
N THR A 318 -9.29 -1.16 -22.73
CA THR A 318 -9.78 -2.54 -22.79
C THR A 318 -9.13 -3.39 -21.70
N PRO A 319 -9.89 -4.27 -21.02
CA PRO A 319 -9.37 -5.06 -19.92
C PRO A 319 -8.37 -6.12 -20.41
N VAL A 320 -7.21 -6.20 -19.76
CA VAL A 320 -6.23 -7.28 -19.96
C VAL A 320 -6.75 -8.59 -19.34
N TYR A 321 -7.41 -8.46 -18.19
CA TYR A 321 -7.94 -9.57 -17.39
C TYR A 321 -9.44 -9.37 -17.09
N PRO A 322 -10.24 -10.44 -17.06
CA PRO A 322 -11.66 -10.38 -16.67
C PRO A 322 -11.83 -10.35 -15.14
N LEU A 323 -11.15 -9.43 -14.45
CA LEU A 323 -11.11 -9.37 -12.97
C LEU A 323 -12.13 -8.40 -12.37
N LEU A 324 -12.37 -7.30 -13.06
CA LEU A 324 -13.24 -6.23 -12.59
C LEU A 324 -14.49 -6.18 -13.46
N SER A 325 -15.65 -6.00 -12.81
CA SER A 325 -16.91 -5.73 -13.52
C SER A 325 -16.97 -4.24 -13.86
N CYS A 326 -16.43 -3.91 -15.02
CA CYS A 326 -16.56 -2.62 -15.70
C CYS A 326 -17.34 -2.83 -17.02
#